data_AF-A0A9P0GBN6-F1
#
_entry.id   AF-A0A9P0GBN6-F1
#
_cell.length_a   1.000
_cell.length_b   1.000
_cell.length_c   1.000
_cell.angle_alpha   90.00
_cell.angle_beta   90.00
_cell.angle_gamma   90.00
#
_symmetry.space_group_name_H-M   'P 1'
#
loop_
_entity.id
_entity.type
_entity.pdbx_description
1 polymer ?
#
loop_
_entity_poly.entity_id
_entity_poly.type
_entity_poly.pdbx_seq_one_letter_code
_entity_poly.pdbx_strand_id
1 'polypeptide(L)'
;MIEYLFTTAMMSVDIMNFSLIMYPLGEVRILTHIFKNFEKYVAKVKIECGCDDATASFVTLRECILLHQELIRYVDNYNMVLSNVTLFDYLQSSLELATIILQIHGGNSILMGSIFVATVGFCVTTRLFIFYFYGDQLTCESSDIAQAVFESNWYDQTKEVKQMICIVLVRCHKEVALFVGPFDKMSLRVFLSVIKATYSFVATMHTLPF
;
A
#
# COMPACT_ATOMS: atom_id res chain seq x y z
N MET A 1 11.34 -32.00 6.35
CA MET A 1 11.62 -31.50 4.98
C MET A 1 10.41 -30.79 4.37
N ILE A 2 9.22 -31.42 4.37
CA ILE A 2 7.98 -30.82 3.83
C ILE A 2 7.57 -29.53 4.58
N GLU A 3 7.63 -29.53 5.91
CA GLU A 3 7.29 -28.34 6.73
C GLU A 3 8.23 -27.15 6.48
N TYR A 4 9.52 -27.41 6.29
CA TYR A 4 10.49 -26.38 5.94
C TYR A 4 10.22 -25.79 4.55
N LEU A 5 9.85 -26.63 3.57
CA LEU A 5 9.48 -26.17 2.24
C LEU A 5 8.21 -25.30 2.27
N PHE A 6 7.23 -25.68 3.09
CA PHE A 6 5.99 -24.91 3.23
C PHE A 6 6.22 -23.53 3.88
N THR A 7 6.98 -23.48 4.98
CA THR A 7 7.28 -22.21 5.67
C THR A 7 8.11 -21.26 4.80
N THR A 8 9.09 -21.79 4.07
CA THR A 8 9.88 -20.99 3.12
C THR A 8 9.04 -20.47 1.96
N ALA A 9 8.09 -21.26 1.44
CA ALA A 9 7.15 -20.80 0.42
C ALA A 9 6.25 -19.66 0.93
N MET A 10 5.70 -19.77 2.15
CA MET A 10 4.86 -18.72 2.75
C MET A 10 5.63 -17.41 2.93
N MET A 11 6.85 -17.49 3.48
CA MET A 11 7.72 -16.31 3.62
C MET A 11 8.02 -15.66 2.27
N SER A 12 8.20 -16.45 1.20
CA SER A 12 8.43 -15.91 -0.15
C SER A 12 7.23 -15.17 -0.71
N VAL A 13 6.01 -15.66 -0.45
CA VAL A 13 4.76 -15.00 -0.84
C VAL A 13 4.58 -13.69 -0.10
N ASP A 14 4.88 -13.66 1.20
CA ASP A 14 4.80 -12.43 2.00
C ASP A 14 5.80 -11.36 1.53
N ILE A 15 7.04 -11.76 1.21
CA ILE A 15 8.05 -10.84 0.66
C ILE A 15 7.60 -10.30 -0.70
N MET A 16 7.04 -11.17 -1.56
CA MET A 16 6.50 -10.77 -2.84
C MET A 16 5.37 -9.75 -2.66
N ASN A 17 4.37 -10.04 -1.81
CA ASN A 17 3.26 -9.13 -1.53
C ASN A 17 3.74 -7.78 -0.97
N PHE A 18 4.71 -7.82 -0.05
CA PHE A 18 5.33 -6.60 0.48
C PHE A 18 5.98 -5.77 -0.63
N SER A 19 6.75 -6.40 -1.53
CA SER A 19 7.39 -5.71 -2.65
C SER A 19 6.38 -5.07 -3.61
N LEU A 20 5.25 -5.74 -3.86
CA LEU A 20 4.19 -5.24 -4.73
C LEU A 20 3.44 -4.04 -4.14
N ILE A 21 3.31 -3.96 -2.81
CA ILE A 21 2.69 -2.81 -2.13
C ILE A 21 3.70 -1.65 -2.02
N MET A 22 4.97 -1.95 -1.76
CA MET A 22 6.00 -0.93 -1.58
C MET A 22 6.37 -0.22 -2.89
N TYR A 23 6.33 -0.91 -4.03
CA TYR A 23 6.63 -0.31 -5.34
C TYR A 23 5.76 0.93 -5.66
N PRO A 24 4.42 0.86 -5.71
CA PRO A 24 3.59 2.02 -6.01
C PRO A 24 3.69 3.12 -4.95
N LEU A 25 3.96 2.76 -3.68
CA LEU A 25 4.21 3.74 -2.63
C LEU A 25 5.50 4.53 -2.88
N GLY A 26 6.55 3.85 -3.33
CA GLY A 26 7.80 4.49 -3.76
C GLY A 26 7.58 5.47 -4.91
N GLU A 27 6.85 5.05 -5.95
CA GLU A 27 6.52 5.89 -7.10
C GLU A 27 5.72 7.15 -6.70
N VAL A 28 4.72 7.02 -5.83
CA VAL A 28 3.97 8.17 -5.27
C VAL A 28 4.90 9.15 -4.55
N ARG A 29 5.82 8.64 -3.74
CA ARG A 29 6.80 9.49 -3.01
C ARG A 29 7.75 10.20 -3.93
N ILE A 30 8.28 9.49 -4.92
CA ILE A 30 9.18 10.06 -5.93
C ILE A 30 8.45 11.18 -6.67
N LEU A 31 7.24 10.91 -7.17
CA LEU A 31 6.43 11.89 -7.88
C LEU A 31 6.14 13.13 -7.01
N THR A 32 5.71 12.92 -5.76
CA THR A 32 5.47 14.01 -4.79
C THR A 32 6.74 14.81 -4.53
N HIS A 33 7.89 14.14 -4.40
CA HIS A 33 9.18 14.80 -4.18
C HIS A 33 9.63 15.61 -5.39
N ILE A 34 9.40 15.12 -6.61
CA ILE A 34 9.69 15.84 -7.86
C ILE A 34 8.85 17.10 -7.93
N PHE A 35 7.54 17.04 -7.65
CA PHE A 35 6.67 18.22 -7.65
C PHE A 35 7.08 19.26 -6.60
N LYS A 36 7.40 18.84 -5.37
CA LYS A 36 7.88 19.76 -4.33
C LYS A 36 9.21 20.44 -4.68
N ASN A 37 10.05 19.80 -5.47
CA ASN A 37 11.36 20.32 -5.88
C ASN A 37 11.41 20.66 -7.38
N PHE A 38 10.26 20.99 -7.97
CA PHE A 38 10.09 21.09 -9.43
C PHE A 38 11.15 21.99 -10.08
N GLU A 39 11.41 23.18 -9.52
CA GLU A 39 12.41 24.12 -10.04
C GLU A 39 13.82 23.53 -10.12
N LYS A 40 14.22 22.73 -9.13
CA LYS A 40 15.53 22.08 -9.11
C LYS A 40 15.65 21.04 -10.22
N TYR A 41 14.57 20.30 -10.49
CA TYR A 41 14.54 19.32 -11.59
C TYR A 41 14.53 20.02 -12.95
N VAL A 42 13.77 21.11 -13.11
CA VAL A 42 13.79 21.94 -14.32
C VAL A 42 15.19 22.50 -14.58
N ALA A 43 15.86 23.05 -13.56
CA ALA A 43 17.23 23.55 -13.69
C ALA A 43 18.23 22.45 -14.08
N LYS A 44 18.07 21.24 -13.53
CA LYS A 44 18.90 20.09 -13.90
C LYS A 44 18.70 19.69 -15.38
N VAL A 45 17.45 19.57 -15.82
CA VAL A 45 17.10 19.24 -17.22
C VAL A 45 17.59 20.32 -18.18
N LYS A 46 17.51 21.60 -17.78
CA LYS A 46 18.03 22.72 -18.56
C LYS A 46 19.53 22.59 -18.83
N ILE A 47 20.31 22.23 -17.81
CA ILE A 47 21.76 22.03 -17.92
C ILE A 47 22.08 20.79 -18.78
N GLU A 48 21.38 19.68 -18.55
CA GLU A 48 21.63 18.41 -19.26
C GLU A 48 21.26 18.48 -20.75
N CYS A 49 20.15 19.13 -21.09
CA CYS A 49 19.65 19.22 -22.47
C CYS A 49 20.10 20.49 -23.21
N GLY A 50 20.72 21.47 -22.52
CA GLY A 50 21.11 22.75 -23.11
C GLY A 50 19.94 23.53 -23.73
N CYS A 51 18.74 23.40 -23.17
CA CYS A 51 17.49 23.91 -23.74
C CYS A 51 16.95 25.14 -23.01
N ASP A 52 15.96 25.80 -23.60
CA ASP A 52 15.26 26.93 -22.97
C ASP A 52 14.45 26.49 -21.74
N ASP A 53 14.18 27.44 -20.84
CA ASP A 53 13.47 27.23 -19.58
C ASP A 53 12.09 26.61 -19.79
N ALA A 54 11.35 27.12 -20.79
CA ALA A 54 10.02 26.61 -21.15
C ALA A 54 10.07 25.14 -21.59
N THR A 55 11.10 24.76 -22.35
CA THR A 55 11.31 23.40 -22.84
C THR A 55 11.69 22.46 -21.70
N ALA A 56 12.56 22.91 -20.78
CA ALA A 56 12.95 22.13 -19.61
C ALA A 56 11.76 21.84 -18.66
N SER A 57 10.90 22.85 -18.42
CA SER A 57 9.66 22.68 -17.66
C SER A 57 8.69 21.70 -18.32
N PHE A 58 8.54 21.81 -19.64
CA PHE A 58 7.68 20.90 -20.41
C PHE A 58 8.16 19.44 -20.31
N VAL A 59 9.46 19.20 -20.51
CA VAL A 59 10.03 17.84 -20.43
C VAL A 59 9.89 17.26 -19.03
N THR A 60 10.21 18.04 -17.99
CA THR A 60 10.09 17.60 -16.59
C THR A 60 8.64 17.22 -16.24
N LEU A 61 7.68 18.05 -16.65
CA LEU A 61 6.27 17.77 -16.39
C LEU A 61 5.76 16.55 -17.18
N ARG A 62 6.20 16.39 -18.42
CA ARG A 62 5.86 15.20 -19.24
C ARG A 62 6.33 13.91 -18.56
N GLU A 63 7.55 13.88 -18.02
CA GLU A 63 8.04 12.73 -17.26
C GLU A 63 7.19 12.47 -16.00
N CYS A 64 6.81 13.51 -15.26
CA CYS A 64 5.92 13.37 -14.11
C CYS A 64 4.55 12.77 -14.50
N ILE A 65 3.99 13.18 -15.64
CA ILE A 65 2.72 12.66 -16.15
C ILE A 65 2.88 11.17 -16.52
N LEU A 66 3.98 10.79 -17.16
CA LEU A 66 4.24 9.39 -17.53
C LEU A 66 4.37 8.50 -16.29
N LEU A 67 5.13 8.93 -15.28
CA LEU A 67 5.26 8.23 -14.00
C LEU A 67 3.90 8.07 -13.30
N HIS A 68 3.09 9.13 -13.26
CA HIS A 68 1.75 9.07 -12.67
C HIS A 68 0.81 8.11 -13.42
N GLN A 69 0.89 8.08 -14.75
CA GLN A 69 0.11 7.14 -15.57
C GLN A 69 0.55 5.69 -15.37
N GLU A 70 1.86 5.45 -15.24
CA GLU A 70 2.41 4.13 -14.95
C GLU A 70 1.97 3.64 -13.58
N LEU A 71 2.02 4.51 -12.56
CA LEU A 71 1.50 4.23 -11.22
C LEU A 71 0.02 3.81 -11.25
N ILE A 72 -0.83 4.59 -11.92
CA ILE A 72 -2.27 4.27 -12.02
C ILE A 72 -2.45 2.91 -12.70
N ARG A 73 -1.74 2.67 -13.80
CA ARG A 73 -1.82 1.40 -14.52
C ARG A 73 -1.34 0.23 -13.67
N TYR A 74 -0.29 0.42 -12.88
CA TYR A 74 0.22 -0.59 -11.96
C TYR A 74 -0.83 -0.95 -10.91
N VAL A 75 -1.44 0.06 -10.27
CA VAL A 75 -2.45 -0.15 -9.23
C VAL A 75 -3.73 -0.77 -9.80
N ASP A 76 -4.17 -0.35 -10.98
CA ASP A 76 -5.32 -0.96 -11.68
C ASP A 76 -5.04 -2.45 -11.99
N ASN A 77 -3.84 -2.78 -12.49
CA ASN A 77 -3.44 -4.17 -12.75
C ASN A 77 -3.34 -4.98 -11.45
N TYR A 78 -2.76 -4.40 -10.39
CA TYR A 78 -2.70 -5.03 -9.07
C TYR A 78 -4.11 -5.35 -8.58
N ASN A 79 -5.04 -4.40 -8.65
CA ASN A 79 -6.42 -4.60 -8.21
C ASN A 79 -7.13 -5.65 -9.05
N MET A 80 -6.90 -5.71 -10.37
CA MET A 80 -7.50 -6.72 -11.24
C MET A 80 -7.05 -8.15 -10.89
N VAL A 81 -5.78 -8.34 -10.54
CA VAL A 81 -5.19 -9.67 -10.33
C VAL A 81 -5.23 -10.10 -8.86
N LEU A 82 -4.91 -9.19 -7.94
CA LEU A 82 -4.63 -9.50 -6.54
C LEU A 82 -5.77 -9.14 -5.59
N SER A 83 -6.78 -8.35 -5.99
CA SER A 83 -7.90 -8.00 -5.10
C SER A 83 -8.60 -9.24 -4.53
N ASN A 84 -8.86 -10.26 -5.35
CA ASN A 84 -9.45 -11.50 -4.84
C ASN A 84 -8.46 -12.31 -3.98
N VAL A 85 -7.17 -12.29 -4.32
CA VAL A 85 -6.12 -12.99 -3.56
C VAL A 85 -5.96 -12.37 -2.16
N THR A 86 -5.96 -11.04 -2.06
CA THR A 86 -5.88 -10.33 -0.78
C THR A 86 -7.13 -10.56 0.09
N LEU A 87 -8.30 -10.78 -0.52
CA LEU A 87 -9.50 -11.20 0.20
C LEU A 87 -9.35 -12.60 0.82
N PHE A 88 -8.77 -13.55 0.09
CA PHE A 88 -8.51 -14.88 0.65
C PHE A 88 -7.45 -14.83 1.76
N ASP A 89 -6.38 -14.04 1.59
CA ASP A 89 -5.38 -13.81 2.65
C ASP A 89 -6.02 -13.17 3.89
N TYR A 90 -6.96 -12.22 3.72
CA TYR A 90 -7.74 -11.64 4.81
C TYR A 90 -8.53 -12.71 5.60
N LEU A 91 -9.27 -13.57 4.91
CA LEU A 91 -10.08 -14.62 5.55
C LEU A 91 -9.19 -15.65 6.25
N GLN A 92 -8.13 -16.09 5.57
CA GLN A 92 -7.16 -17.04 6.11
C GLN A 92 -6.50 -16.47 7.37
N SER A 93 -6.08 -15.21 7.35
CA SER A 93 -5.45 -14.55 8.47
C SER A 93 -6.39 -14.37 9.67
N SER A 94 -7.68 -14.11 9.43
CA SER A 94 -8.68 -14.05 10.51
C SER A 94 -8.84 -15.40 11.21
N LEU A 95 -8.86 -16.50 10.44
CA LEU A 95 -8.94 -17.86 10.96
C LEU A 95 -7.66 -18.24 11.72
N GLU A 96 -6.49 -17.93 11.17
CA GLU A 96 -5.20 -18.17 11.81
C GLU A 96 -5.13 -17.51 13.19
N LEU A 97 -5.46 -16.22 13.29
CA LEU A 97 -5.51 -15.51 14.56
C LEU A 97 -6.52 -16.14 15.54
N ALA A 98 -7.66 -16.62 15.05
CA ALA A 98 -8.65 -17.28 15.91
C ALA A 98 -8.12 -18.58 16.50
N THR A 99 -7.43 -19.40 15.70
CA THR A 99 -6.82 -20.64 16.18
C THR A 99 -5.73 -20.38 17.23
N ILE A 100 -4.94 -19.32 17.07
CA ILE A 100 -3.90 -18.92 18.03
C ILE A 100 -4.55 -18.54 19.38
N ILE A 101 -5.62 -17.75 19.36
CA ILE A 101 -6.32 -17.35 20.59
C ILE A 101 -6.92 -18.57 21.29
N LEU A 102 -7.52 -19.50 20.55
CA LEU A 102 -8.11 -20.72 21.11
C LEU A 102 -7.05 -21.66 21.71
N GLN A 103 -5.88 -21.78 21.09
CA GLN A 103 -4.76 -22.55 21.66
C GLN A 103 -4.25 -21.94 22.97
N ILE A 104 -4.24 -20.61 23.09
CA ILE A 104 -3.88 -19.92 24.33
C ILE A 104 -4.94 -20.18 25.41
N HIS A 105 -6.23 -20.21 25.05
CA HIS A 105 -7.32 -20.34 26.01
C HIS A 105 -7.59 -21.80 26.45
N GLY A 106 -7.51 -22.76 25.53
CA GLY A 106 -7.79 -24.18 25.78
C GLY A 106 -6.57 -25.02 26.17
N GLY A 107 -5.36 -24.46 26.12
CA GLY A 107 -4.12 -25.22 26.24
C GLY A 107 -3.66 -25.44 27.69
N ASN A 108 -3.66 -26.70 28.13
CA ASN A 108 -2.94 -27.19 29.32
C ASN A 108 -1.43 -27.32 29.04
N SER A 109 -0.83 -26.28 28.42
CA SER A 109 0.49 -26.33 27.80
C SER A 109 1.62 -25.92 28.74
N ILE A 110 2.77 -26.58 28.57
CA ILE A 110 4.06 -26.25 29.20
C ILE A 110 4.43 -24.81 28.80
N LEU A 111 5.01 -24.02 29.73
CA LEU A 111 5.37 -22.60 29.57
C LEU A 111 6.03 -22.25 28.22
N MET A 112 6.88 -23.14 27.68
CA MET A 112 7.55 -23.00 26.40
C MET A 112 6.59 -22.99 25.19
N GLY A 113 5.54 -23.82 25.22
CA GLY A 113 4.54 -23.88 24.15
C GLY A 113 3.72 -22.59 24.06
N SER A 114 3.34 -22.03 25.21
CA SER A 114 2.59 -20.76 25.27
C SER A 114 3.41 -19.58 24.74
N ILE A 115 4.72 -19.53 25.05
CA ILE A 115 5.63 -18.51 24.50
C ILE A 115 5.73 -18.63 22.97
N PHE A 116 5.83 -19.85 22.45
CA PHE A 116 5.90 -20.09 21.01
C PHE A 116 4.63 -19.60 20.31
N VAL A 117 3.45 -19.98 20.80
CA VAL A 117 2.15 -19.56 20.22
C VAL A 117 1.97 -18.04 20.29
N ALA A 118 2.35 -17.41 21.41
CA ALA A 118 2.29 -15.96 21.55
C ALA A 118 3.23 -15.25 20.56
N THR A 119 4.44 -15.79 20.34
CA THR A 119 5.40 -15.24 19.37
C THR A 119 4.86 -15.31 17.96
N VAL A 120 4.27 -16.45 17.55
CA VAL A 120 3.64 -16.60 16.24
C VAL A 120 2.48 -15.62 16.08
N GLY A 121 1.61 -15.48 17.09
CA GLY A 121 0.51 -14.52 17.06
C GLY A 121 0.98 -13.07 16.90
N PHE A 122 2.06 -12.70 17.59
CA PHE A 122 2.67 -11.37 17.45
C PHE A 122 3.22 -11.14 16.03
N CYS A 123 3.91 -12.14 15.45
CA CYS A 123 4.43 -12.07 14.09
C CYS A 123 3.30 -11.90 13.05
N VAL A 124 2.24 -12.71 13.12
CA VAL A 124 1.09 -12.64 12.20
C VAL A 124 0.38 -11.29 12.31
N THR A 125 0.14 -10.81 13.54
CA THR A 125 -0.52 -9.51 13.77
C THR A 125 0.33 -8.37 13.21
N THR A 126 1.64 -8.41 13.43
CA THR A 126 2.57 -7.39 12.92
C THR A 126 2.64 -7.40 11.39
N ARG A 127 2.68 -8.58 10.77
CA ARG A 127 2.63 -8.74 9.30
C ARG A 127 1.40 -8.04 8.72
N LEU A 128 0.22 -8.36 9.26
CA LEU A 128 -1.04 -7.76 8.81
C LEU A 128 -1.03 -6.26 9.01
N PHE A 129 -0.64 -5.79 10.20
CA PHE A 129 -0.58 -4.36 10.50
C PHE A 129 0.27 -3.61 9.47
N ILE A 130 1.47 -4.12 9.16
CA ILE A 130 2.38 -3.52 8.18
C ILE A 130 1.72 -3.42 6.80
N PHE A 131 1.07 -4.49 6.33
CA PHE A 131 0.43 -4.52 5.01
C PHE A 131 -0.71 -3.51 4.90
N TYR A 132 -1.63 -3.52 5.87
CA TYR A 132 -2.75 -2.57 5.88
C TYR A 132 -2.31 -1.13 6.13
N PHE A 133 -1.25 -0.92 6.91
CA PHE A 133 -0.66 0.39 7.13
C PHE A 133 -0.09 0.97 5.84
N TYR A 134 0.68 0.20 5.07
CA TYR A 134 1.24 0.70 3.81
C TYR A 134 0.19 0.87 2.71
N GLY A 135 -0.85 0.03 2.67
CA GLY A 135 -2.01 0.25 1.78
C GLY A 135 -2.76 1.55 2.09
N ASP A 136 -2.97 1.84 3.38
CA ASP A 136 -3.58 3.08 3.84
C ASP A 136 -2.70 4.29 3.51
N GLN A 137 -1.39 4.16 3.77
CA GLN A 137 -0.40 5.18 3.49
C GLN A 137 -0.31 5.50 1.99
N LEU A 138 -0.37 4.51 1.11
CA LEU A 138 -0.42 4.73 -0.34
C LEU A 138 -1.62 5.60 -0.73
N THR A 139 -2.79 5.31 -0.17
CA THR A 139 -4.01 6.07 -0.46
C THR A 139 -3.88 7.51 0.02
N CYS A 140 -3.37 7.72 1.24
CA CYS A 140 -3.12 9.05 1.80
C CYS A 140 -2.10 9.84 0.97
N GLU A 141 -0.91 9.27 0.73
CA GLU A 141 0.16 9.95 0.00
C GLU A 141 -0.21 10.22 -1.46
N SER A 142 -1.04 9.36 -2.09
CA SER A 142 -1.53 9.63 -3.45
C SER A 142 -2.43 10.86 -3.52
N SER A 143 -3.19 11.12 -2.46
CA SER A 143 -4.08 12.28 -2.35
C SER A 143 -3.28 13.57 -2.13
N ASP A 144 -2.13 13.47 -1.44
CA ASP A 144 -1.22 14.59 -1.17
C ASP A 144 -0.47 15.08 -2.41
N ILE A 145 -0.43 14.31 -3.51
CA ILE A 145 0.18 14.75 -4.77
C ILE A 145 -0.48 16.04 -5.26
N ALA A 146 -1.81 16.14 -5.18
CA ALA A 146 -2.53 17.33 -5.62
C ALA A 146 -2.10 18.58 -4.83
N GLN A 147 -1.91 18.44 -3.52
CA GLN A 147 -1.42 19.51 -2.65
C GLN A 147 0.02 19.91 -3.02
N ALA A 148 0.90 18.93 -3.23
CA ALA A 148 2.29 19.18 -3.64
C ALA A 148 2.40 19.90 -4.99
N VAL A 149 1.53 19.57 -5.94
CA VAL A 149 1.44 20.26 -7.23
C VAL A 149 0.95 21.69 -7.03
N PHE A 150 -0.06 21.91 -6.17
CA PHE A 150 -0.60 23.24 -5.89
C PHE A 150 0.42 24.15 -5.17
N GLU A 151 1.23 23.60 -4.27
CA GLU A 151 2.30 24.31 -3.56
C GLU A 151 3.54 24.59 -4.41
N SER A 152 3.64 23.99 -5.60
CA SER A 152 4.71 24.31 -6.54
C SER A 152 4.54 25.73 -7.12
N ASN A 153 5.62 26.35 -7.61
CA ASN A 153 5.56 27.65 -8.30
C ASN A 153 4.95 27.53 -9.72
N TRP A 154 3.82 26.83 -9.85
CA TRP A 154 3.12 26.57 -11.11
C TRP A 154 2.57 27.84 -11.78
N TYR A 155 2.32 28.89 -10.99
CA TYR A 155 1.82 30.17 -11.48
C TYR A 155 2.86 30.99 -12.24
N ASP A 156 4.16 30.72 -12.07
CA ASP A 156 5.24 31.38 -12.82
C ASP A 156 5.58 30.66 -14.13
N GLN A 157 4.94 29.52 -14.40
CA GLN A 157 5.20 28.71 -15.59
C GLN A 157 4.48 29.23 -16.86
N THR A 158 4.89 28.72 -18.01
CA THR A 158 4.28 29.03 -19.32
C THR A 158 2.83 28.56 -19.39
N LYS A 159 2.06 29.09 -20.36
CA LYS A 159 0.63 28.79 -20.52
C LYS A 159 0.39 27.31 -20.77
N GLU A 160 1.24 26.68 -21.57
CA GLU A 160 1.19 25.27 -21.92
C GLU A 160 1.44 24.39 -20.70
N VAL A 161 2.43 24.74 -19.88
CA VAL A 161 2.75 24.03 -18.63
C VAL A 161 1.63 24.16 -17.61
N LYS A 162 1.06 25.37 -17.46
CA LYS A 162 -0.12 25.60 -16.60
C LYS A 162 -1.32 24.72 -16.98
N GLN A 163 -1.63 24.61 -18.27
CA GLN A 163 -2.74 23.76 -18.74
C GLN A 163 -2.51 22.29 -18.39
N MET A 164 -1.29 21.79 -18.57
CA MET A 164 -0.95 20.41 -18.20
C MET A 164 -1.00 20.19 -16.69
N ILE A 165 -0.52 21.15 -15.88
CA ILE A 165 -0.63 21.09 -14.41
C ILE A 165 -2.09 21.03 -13.96
N CYS A 166 -2.99 21.80 -14.58
CA CYS A 166 -4.43 21.71 -14.29
C CYS A 166 -4.99 20.31 -14.58
N ILE A 167 -4.56 19.67 -15.68
CA ILE A 167 -4.97 18.29 -15.99
C ILE A 167 -4.45 17.34 -14.90
N VAL A 168 -3.19 17.48 -14.49
CA VAL A 168 -2.60 16.67 -13.41
C VAL A 168 -3.39 16.84 -12.12
N LEU A 169 -3.70 18.07 -11.70
CA LEU A 169 -4.49 18.35 -10.50
C LEU A 169 -5.84 17.63 -10.52
N VAL A 170 -6.59 17.74 -11.63
CA VAL A 170 -7.89 17.06 -11.78
C VAL A 170 -7.72 15.53 -11.72
N ARG A 171 -6.63 14.99 -12.25
CA ARG A 171 -6.36 13.54 -12.23
C ARG A 171 -5.91 13.03 -10.86
N CYS A 172 -5.09 13.78 -10.14
CA CYS A 172 -4.62 13.45 -8.79
C CYS A 172 -5.76 13.43 -7.76
N HIS A 173 -6.90 14.09 -8.03
CA HIS A 173 -8.09 13.99 -7.18
C HIS A 173 -8.76 12.61 -7.22
N LYS A 174 -8.44 11.75 -8.20
CA LYS A 174 -8.88 10.36 -8.19
C LYS A 174 -7.93 9.56 -7.29
N GLU A 175 -8.46 9.03 -6.18
CA GLU A 175 -7.68 8.23 -5.24
C GLU A 175 -7.02 7.02 -5.91
N VAL A 176 -5.74 6.80 -5.61
CA VAL A 176 -4.99 5.59 -5.99
C VAL A 176 -4.95 4.69 -4.76
N ALA A 177 -5.75 3.62 -4.77
CA ALA A 177 -5.91 2.72 -3.64
C ALA A 177 -5.84 1.25 -4.05
N LEU A 178 -5.30 0.42 -3.15
CA LEU A 178 -5.35 -1.04 -3.28
C LEU A 178 -6.64 -1.56 -2.65
N PHE A 179 -7.27 -2.55 -3.26
CA PHE A 179 -8.54 -3.10 -2.79
C PHE A 179 -8.39 -4.51 -2.23
N VAL A 180 -9.20 -4.81 -1.21
CA VAL A 180 -9.37 -6.14 -0.63
C VAL A 180 -10.71 -6.70 -1.10
N GLY A 181 -10.64 -7.53 -2.15
CA GLY A 181 -11.82 -7.98 -2.88
C GLY A 181 -12.67 -6.81 -3.40
N PRO A 182 -13.96 -7.07 -3.68
CA PRO A 182 -14.92 -6.03 -4.07
C PRO A 182 -15.43 -5.19 -2.89
N PHE A 183 -14.91 -5.38 -1.68
CA PHE A 183 -15.53 -4.87 -0.45
C PHE A 183 -15.00 -3.51 -0.01
N ASP A 184 -13.69 -3.40 0.23
CA ASP A 184 -13.10 -2.20 0.84
C ASP A 184 -11.67 -1.99 0.38
N LYS A 185 -11.18 -0.75 0.53
CA LYS A 185 -9.77 -0.42 0.28
C LYS A 185 -8.90 -0.91 1.44
N MET A 186 -7.69 -1.32 1.08
CA MET A 186 -6.67 -1.78 2.00
C MET A 186 -6.31 -0.64 2.96
N SER A 187 -6.92 -0.67 4.15
CA SER A 187 -6.81 0.38 5.16
C SER A 187 -6.70 -0.21 6.56
N LEU A 188 -6.23 0.58 7.52
CA LEU A 188 -6.22 0.19 8.93
C LEU A 188 -7.62 -0.15 9.47
N ARG A 189 -8.68 0.36 8.85
CA ARG A 189 -10.07 0.01 9.19
C ARG A 189 -10.38 -1.46 8.87
N VAL A 190 -9.90 -1.94 7.72
CA VAL A 190 -10.05 -3.35 7.32
C VAL A 190 -9.25 -4.26 8.26
N PHE A 191 -8.04 -3.85 8.66
CA PHE A 191 -7.27 -4.56 9.69
C PHE A 191 -8.05 -4.69 11.01
N LEU A 192 -8.66 -3.61 11.50
CA LEU A 192 -9.52 -3.68 12.69
C LEU A 192 -10.73 -4.59 12.48
N SER A 193 -11.25 -4.67 11.26
CA SER A 193 -12.31 -5.62 10.90
C SER A 193 -11.84 -7.08 11.01
N VAL A 194 -10.59 -7.40 10.61
CA VAL A 194 -10.00 -8.74 10.83
C VAL A 194 -10.06 -9.12 12.31
N ILE A 195 -9.57 -8.22 13.18
CA ILE A 195 -9.51 -8.46 14.62
C ILE A 195 -10.92 -8.68 15.20
N LYS A 196 -11.90 -7.87 14.77
CA LYS A 196 -13.30 -8.02 15.18
C LYS A 196 -13.90 -9.34 14.72
N ALA A 197 -13.62 -9.76 13.49
CA ALA A 197 -14.08 -11.05 12.96
C ALA A 197 -13.47 -12.21 13.74
N THR A 198 -12.18 -12.16 14.02
CA THR A 198 -11.47 -13.12 14.86
C THR A 198 -12.09 -13.23 16.25
N TYR A 199 -12.33 -12.09 16.93
CA TYR A 199 -12.98 -12.08 18.24
C TYR A 199 -14.38 -12.70 18.20
N SER A 200 -15.17 -12.36 17.18
CA SER A 200 -16.52 -12.90 17.00
C SER A 200 -16.51 -14.43 16.80
N PHE A 201 -15.53 -14.94 16.04
CA PHE A 201 -15.34 -16.37 15.84
C PHE A 201 -14.98 -17.07 17.16
N VAL A 202 -14.02 -16.53 17.92
CA VAL A 202 -13.63 -17.07 19.23
C VAL A 202 -14.81 -17.07 20.21
N ALA A 203 -15.58 -15.98 20.28
CA ALA A 203 -16.76 -15.88 21.15
C ALA A 203 -17.83 -16.91 20.78
N THR A 204 -18.05 -17.14 19.48
CA THR A 204 -18.99 -18.17 18.99
C THR A 204 -18.52 -19.57 19.40
N MET A 205 -17.23 -19.88 19.21
CA MET A 205 -16.65 -21.15 19.62
C MET A 205 -16.75 -21.40 21.12
N HIS A 206 -16.52 -20.37 21.94
CA HIS A 206 -16.62 -20.48 23.40
C HIS A 206 -18.07 -20.60 23.90
N THR A 207 -19.05 -20.10 23.16
CA THR A 207 -20.48 -20.19 23.54
C THR A 207 -21.14 -21.49 23.08
N LEU A 208 -20.55 -22.22 22.14
CA LEU A 208 -21.03 -23.53 21.71
C LEU A 208 -20.70 -24.58 22.78
N PRO A 209 -21.70 -25.28 23.35
CA PRO A 209 -21.49 -26.32 24.34
C PRO A 209 -21.02 -27.60 23.64
N PHE A 210 -19.71 -27.83 23.62
CA PHE A 210 -19.13 -29.13 23.29
C PHE A 210 -18.19 -29.57 24.41
#